data_AF-A0A7V5TLY5-F1
#
_entry.id   AF-A0A7V5TLY5-F1
#
_cell.length_a   1.000
_cell.length_b   1.000
_cell.length_c   1.000
_cell.angle_alpha   90.00
_cell.angle_beta   90.00
_cell.angle_gamma   90.00
#
_symmetry.space_group_name_H-M   'P 1'
#
loop_
_entity.id
_entity.type
_entity.pdbx_description
1 polymer ?
#
loop_
_entity_poly.entity_id
_entity_poly.type
_entity_poly.pdbx_seq_one_letter_code
_entity_poly.pdbx_strand_id
1 'polypeptide(L)'
;EGRVTYRFRYPTFVGAAYGQGYDLFSYVDDADKWREIMEKTLQYLIDCKPNVRAYWTTRQENIDMMLSGEAWLAQGWDGTGWLLSRENPDIKFIAPEEGALGWIDTFTIPAGSENLDLAYAFIDFNYRPEIAGKVIAGGGFMSAVQGATDYIDPDQAALMNESFPPEAIDNINWYPSLTPELEEINSEMEEKLRAAVGAD
;
A
#
# COMPACT_ATOMS: atom_id res chain seq x y z
N GLU A 1 -5.54 5.50 24.92
CA GLU A 1 -4.76 6.40 24.05
C GLU A 1 -4.61 5.75 22.69
N GLY A 2 -4.61 6.55 21.62
CA GLY A 2 -4.48 6.18 20.20
C GLY A 2 -5.32 4.99 19.70
N ARG A 3 -5.99 5.13 18.56
CA ARG A 3 -6.70 4.00 17.88
C ARG A 3 -6.27 3.81 16.44
N VAL A 4 -5.28 4.56 15.98
CA VAL A 4 -4.74 4.46 14.63
C VAL A 4 -3.41 3.72 14.65
N THR A 5 -3.13 2.91 13.63
CA THR A 5 -1.81 2.29 13.45
C THR A 5 -1.33 2.35 11.99
N TYR A 6 -0.05 2.61 11.77
CA TYR A 6 0.54 2.73 10.43
C TYR A 6 2.07 2.53 10.49
N ARG A 7 2.75 2.45 9.34
CA ARG A 7 4.23 2.40 9.31
C ARG A 7 4.87 3.78 9.24
N PHE A 8 6.06 3.95 9.79
CA PHE A 8 6.93 5.09 9.49
C PHE A 8 7.66 4.94 8.17
N ARG A 9 6.92 4.85 7.08
CA ARG A 9 7.49 4.68 5.75
C ARG A 9 6.94 5.72 4.82
N TYR A 10 7.67 5.97 3.76
CA TYR A 10 7.32 6.88 2.67
C TYR A 10 5.84 6.80 2.25
N PRO A 11 5.21 5.62 2.06
CA PRO A 11 3.78 5.53 1.77
C PRO A 11 2.85 6.28 2.74
N THR A 12 3.19 6.32 4.03
CA THR A 12 2.43 7.07 5.03
C THR A 12 2.56 8.57 4.81
N PHE A 13 3.75 9.05 4.47
CA PHE A 13 3.94 10.46 4.11
C PHE A 13 3.16 10.81 2.85
N VAL A 14 3.20 9.96 1.83
CA VAL A 14 2.42 10.18 0.61
C VAL A 14 0.93 10.26 0.94
N GLY A 15 0.37 9.26 1.62
CA GLY A 15 -1.05 9.25 1.98
C GLY A 15 -1.45 10.46 2.84
N ALA A 16 -0.61 10.86 3.80
CA ALA A 16 -0.85 12.05 4.60
C ALA A 16 -0.78 13.35 3.79
N ALA A 17 0.15 13.46 2.85
CA ALA A 17 0.26 14.61 1.96
C ALA A 17 -1.01 14.77 1.10
N TYR A 18 -1.51 13.67 0.50
CA TYR A 18 -2.77 13.68 -0.25
C TYR A 18 -3.96 14.09 0.65
N GLY A 19 -4.04 13.55 1.87
CA GLY A 19 -5.06 13.95 2.86
C GLY A 19 -4.97 15.42 3.29
N GLN A 20 -3.82 16.06 3.10
CA GLN A 20 -3.64 17.51 3.30
C GLN A 20 -3.88 18.33 2.02
N GLY A 21 -4.26 17.68 0.91
CA GLY A 21 -4.51 18.32 -0.38
C GLY A 21 -3.25 18.54 -1.24
N TYR A 22 -2.12 17.91 -0.89
CA TYR A 22 -0.91 17.94 -1.70
C TYR A 22 -0.82 16.70 -2.58
N ASP A 23 -0.95 16.89 -3.89
CA ASP A 23 -0.47 15.91 -4.86
C ASP A 23 1.06 15.95 -4.89
N LEU A 24 1.68 15.13 -4.04
CA LEU A 24 3.13 15.06 -3.92
C LEU A 24 3.78 14.60 -5.23
N PHE A 25 3.11 13.72 -5.99
CA PHE A 25 3.67 13.11 -7.20
C PHE A 25 3.74 14.09 -8.37
N SER A 26 2.96 15.17 -8.36
CA SER A 26 3.10 16.28 -9.31
C SER A 26 4.44 17.04 -9.20
N TYR A 27 5.27 16.77 -8.18
CA TYR A 27 6.53 17.47 -7.91
C TYR A 27 7.78 16.57 -7.97
N VAL A 28 7.73 15.45 -8.70
CA VAL A 28 8.87 14.53 -8.84
C VAL A 28 10.12 15.15 -9.47
N ASP A 29 9.97 16.26 -10.19
CA ASP A 29 11.06 17.01 -10.82
C ASP A 29 11.43 18.29 -10.04
N ASP A 30 10.86 18.52 -8.86
CA ASP A 30 11.07 19.71 -8.04
C ASP A 30 11.40 19.31 -6.59
N ALA A 31 12.69 19.08 -6.33
CA ALA A 31 13.18 18.63 -5.03
C ALA A 31 12.93 19.64 -3.89
N ASP A 32 12.99 20.94 -4.18
CA ASP A 32 12.70 21.99 -3.20
C ASP A 32 11.23 21.94 -2.79
N LYS A 33 10.32 21.82 -3.76
CA LYS A 33 8.89 21.71 -3.49
C LYS A 33 8.53 20.41 -2.79
N TRP A 34 9.16 19.31 -3.20
CA TRP A 34 9.01 18.01 -2.56
C TRP A 34 9.40 18.07 -1.08
N ARG A 35 10.57 18.64 -0.78
CA ARG A 35 11.05 18.84 0.60
C ARG A 35 10.09 19.71 1.41
N GLU A 36 9.64 20.84 0.85
CA GLU A 36 8.69 21.73 1.52
C GLU A 36 7.40 20.97 1.93
N ILE A 37 6.83 20.17 1.02
CA ILE A 37 5.63 19.38 1.30
C ILE A 37 5.93 18.31 2.35
N MET A 38 7.02 17.56 2.19
CA MET A 38 7.40 16.49 3.12
C MET A 38 7.66 16.99 4.55
N GLU A 39 8.23 18.18 4.71
CA GLU A 39 8.43 18.82 6.03
C GLU A 39 7.09 19.25 6.66
N LYS A 40 6.13 19.75 5.87
CA LYS A 40 4.77 20.03 6.34
C LYS A 40 4.04 18.75 6.76
N THR A 41 4.18 17.69 5.96
CA THR A 41 3.61 16.38 6.26
C THR A 41 4.23 15.76 7.51
N LEU A 42 5.54 15.89 7.69
CA LEU A 42 6.25 15.47 8.90
C LEU A 42 5.63 16.12 10.14
N GLN A 43 5.48 17.45 10.14
CA GLN A 43 4.89 18.16 11.28
C GLN A 43 3.47 17.69 11.55
N TYR A 44 2.65 17.51 10.51
CA TYR A 44 1.30 16.99 10.65
C TYR A 44 1.25 15.58 11.27
N LEU A 45 2.15 14.68 10.86
CA LEU A 45 2.23 13.33 11.42
C LEU A 45 2.68 13.35 12.89
N ILE A 46 3.58 14.26 13.26
CA ILE A 46 3.99 14.50 14.66
C ILE A 46 2.80 15.00 15.48
N ASP A 47 2.05 15.98 14.97
CA ASP A 47 0.87 16.52 15.65
C ASP A 47 -0.23 15.47 15.81
N CYS A 48 -0.33 14.51 14.88
CA CYS A 48 -1.25 13.38 14.95
C CYS A 48 -0.84 12.29 15.94
N LYS A 49 0.37 12.34 16.54
CA LYS A 49 0.88 11.32 17.47
C LYS A 49 -0.11 10.88 18.56
N PRO A 50 -0.90 11.77 19.20
CA PRO A 50 -1.87 11.36 20.23
C PRO A 50 -2.96 10.38 19.72
N ASN A 51 -3.23 10.36 18.42
CA ASN A 51 -4.19 9.45 17.79
C ASN A 51 -3.57 8.07 17.47
N VAL A 52 -2.25 7.94 17.53
CA VAL A 52 -1.54 6.74 17.10
C VAL A 52 -1.28 5.80 18.27
N ARG A 53 -1.84 4.59 18.16
CA ARG A 53 -1.68 3.52 19.14
C ARG A 53 -0.27 2.95 19.14
N ALA A 54 0.18 2.58 17.94
CA ALA A 54 1.45 1.94 17.67
C ALA A 54 1.78 2.08 16.19
N TYR A 55 3.04 1.81 15.87
CA TYR A 55 3.51 1.84 14.50
C TYR A 55 4.04 0.46 14.16
N TRP A 56 3.26 -0.27 13.37
CA TRP A 56 3.58 -1.66 13.08
C TRP A 56 4.81 -1.75 12.16
N THR A 57 5.64 -2.73 12.43
CA THR A 57 6.85 -3.04 11.65
C THR A 57 6.66 -4.30 10.81
N THR A 58 5.84 -5.22 11.31
CA THR A 58 5.46 -6.45 10.62
C THR A 58 3.98 -6.45 10.22
N ARG A 59 3.66 -7.20 9.16
CA ARG A 59 2.26 -7.42 8.75
C ARG A 59 1.44 -8.07 9.88
N GLN A 60 2.05 -8.98 10.64
CA GLN A 60 1.36 -9.71 11.71
C GLN A 60 0.95 -8.79 12.87
N GLU A 61 1.83 -7.86 13.28
CA GLU A 61 1.49 -6.86 14.32
C GLU A 61 0.26 -6.03 13.97
N ASN A 62 0.13 -5.61 12.70
CA ASN A 62 -1.04 -4.88 12.23
C ASN A 62 -2.30 -5.74 12.34
N ILE A 63 -2.23 -7.00 11.87
CA ILE A 63 -3.35 -7.95 11.94
C ILE A 63 -3.80 -8.14 13.38
N ASP A 64 -2.88 -8.43 14.30
CA ASP A 64 -3.19 -8.70 15.70
C ASP A 64 -3.84 -7.49 16.38
N MET A 65 -3.36 -6.27 16.10
CA MET A 65 -3.95 -5.04 16.65
C MET A 65 -5.35 -4.76 16.13
N MET A 66 -5.61 -5.03 14.85
CA MET A 66 -6.94 -4.84 14.25
C MET A 66 -7.94 -5.87 14.76
N LEU A 67 -7.57 -7.16 14.83
CA LEU A 67 -8.45 -8.23 15.30
C LEU A 67 -8.77 -8.14 16.79
N SER A 68 -7.80 -7.70 17.60
CA SER A 68 -8.01 -7.49 19.05
C SER A 68 -8.83 -6.24 19.37
N GLY A 69 -9.07 -5.35 18.38
CA GLY A 69 -9.71 -4.05 18.59
C GLY A 69 -8.82 -3.03 19.32
N GLU A 70 -7.52 -3.31 19.42
CA GLU A 70 -6.53 -2.38 19.96
C GLU A 70 -6.38 -1.15 19.05
N ALA A 71 -6.33 -1.38 17.74
CA ALA A 71 -6.47 -0.37 16.69
C ALA A 71 -7.85 -0.46 16.01
N TRP A 72 -8.40 0.68 15.62
CA TRP A 72 -9.68 0.80 14.88
C TRP A 72 -9.46 1.20 13.43
N LEU A 73 -8.34 1.87 13.15
CA LEU A 73 -7.95 2.29 11.81
C LEU A 73 -6.49 1.91 11.58
N ALA A 74 -6.23 1.25 10.46
CA ALA A 74 -4.87 0.93 10.04
C ALA A 74 -4.63 1.39 8.61
N GLN A 75 -3.47 1.99 8.37
CA GLN A 75 -2.89 1.98 7.02
C GLN A 75 -2.29 0.59 6.79
N GLY A 76 -2.48 0.03 5.61
CA GLY A 76 -2.04 -1.32 5.27
C GLY A 76 -2.26 -1.65 3.80
N TRP A 77 -1.84 -2.84 3.41
CA TRP A 77 -2.09 -3.36 2.07
C TRP A 77 -3.48 -3.98 1.96
N ASP A 78 -4.07 -3.88 0.78
CA ASP A 78 -5.34 -4.48 0.36
C ASP A 78 -5.44 -5.97 0.73
N GLY A 79 -4.43 -6.78 0.42
CA GLY A 79 -4.45 -8.20 0.75
C GLY A 79 -4.44 -8.49 2.26
N THR A 80 -3.92 -7.58 3.09
CA THR A 80 -4.09 -7.67 4.56
C THR A 80 -5.49 -7.23 4.97
N GLY A 81 -6.01 -6.16 4.37
CA GLY A 81 -7.36 -5.68 4.62
C GLY A 81 -8.44 -6.72 4.32
N TRP A 82 -8.36 -7.40 3.18
CA TRP A 82 -9.32 -8.46 2.83
C TRP A 82 -9.17 -9.72 3.67
N LEU A 83 -7.94 -10.04 4.11
CA LEU A 83 -7.75 -11.09 5.11
C LEU A 83 -8.52 -10.74 6.40
N LEU A 84 -8.36 -9.51 6.89
CA LEU A 84 -9.07 -9.02 8.07
C LEU A 84 -10.59 -9.02 7.87
N SER A 85 -11.09 -8.57 6.72
CA SER A 85 -12.53 -8.59 6.42
C SER A 85 -13.13 -10.00 6.41
N ARG A 86 -12.35 -11.01 5.99
CA ARG A 86 -12.78 -12.41 6.03
C ARG A 86 -12.79 -12.99 7.44
N GLU A 87 -11.87 -12.55 8.29
CA GLU A 87 -11.79 -13.01 9.68
C GLU A 87 -12.80 -12.29 10.59
N ASN A 88 -13.04 -11.00 10.32
CA ASN A 88 -14.02 -10.18 11.00
C ASN A 88 -14.73 -9.24 10.00
N PRO A 89 -16.00 -9.51 9.63
CA PRO A 89 -16.76 -8.71 8.67
C PRO A 89 -16.97 -7.24 9.05
N ASP A 90 -16.78 -6.87 10.32
CA ASP A 90 -16.85 -5.48 10.78
C ASP A 90 -15.60 -4.67 10.38
N ILE A 91 -14.50 -5.34 9.99
CA ILE A 91 -13.29 -4.71 9.47
C ILE A 91 -13.40 -4.60 7.96
N LYS A 92 -13.29 -3.38 7.43
CA LYS A 92 -13.37 -3.09 6.01
C LYS A 92 -12.07 -2.49 5.49
N PHE A 93 -11.69 -2.88 4.28
CA PHE A 93 -10.65 -2.22 3.51
C PHE A 93 -11.29 -1.31 2.48
N ILE A 94 -10.85 -0.06 2.41
CA ILE A 94 -11.44 0.97 1.55
C ILE A 94 -10.34 1.73 0.82
N ALA A 95 -10.61 2.14 -0.41
CA ALA A 95 -9.84 3.19 -1.06
C ALA A 95 -10.25 4.56 -0.46
N PRO A 96 -9.29 5.41 -0.05
CA PRO A 96 -9.59 6.77 0.42
C PRO A 96 -10.11 7.66 -0.72
N GLU A 97 -10.90 8.68 -0.38
CA GLU A 97 -11.53 9.59 -1.36
C GLU A 97 -10.49 10.40 -2.15
N GLU A 98 -9.34 10.69 -1.55
CA GLU A 98 -8.20 11.35 -2.18
C GLU A 98 -7.44 10.45 -3.19
N GLY A 99 -7.80 9.16 -3.24
CA GLY A 99 -7.22 8.17 -4.14
C GLY A 99 -6.25 7.20 -3.44
N ALA A 100 -6.38 5.91 -3.73
CA ALA A 100 -5.49 4.90 -3.18
C ALA A 100 -4.08 4.99 -3.76
N LEU A 101 -3.07 4.59 -2.99
CA LEU A 101 -1.68 4.51 -3.46
C LEU A 101 -1.49 3.24 -4.28
N GLY A 102 -1.30 3.40 -5.60
CA GLY A 102 -1.17 2.31 -6.56
C GLY A 102 0.24 1.74 -6.62
N TRP A 103 0.34 0.42 -6.53
CA TRP A 103 1.59 -0.34 -6.67
C TRP A 103 1.35 -1.53 -7.60
N ILE A 104 2.41 -2.00 -8.27
CA ILE A 104 2.36 -3.17 -9.13
C ILE A 104 3.66 -3.96 -9.03
N ASP A 105 3.54 -5.24 -8.70
CA ASP A 105 4.64 -6.19 -8.79
C ASP A 105 4.63 -6.85 -10.18
N THR A 106 5.80 -6.90 -10.83
CA THR A 106 5.94 -7.45 -12.18
C THR A 106 7.04 -8.50 -12.24
N PHE A 107 6.92 -9.43 -13.18
CA PHE A 107 8.01 -10.34 -13.50
C PHE A 107 9.13 -9.59 -14.21
N THR A 108 10.37 -9.79 -13.76
CA THR A 108 11.58 -9.32 -14.45
C THR A 108 12.54 -10.50 -14.65
N ILE A 109 13.17 -10.58 -15.82
CA ILE A 109 14.21 -11.56 -16.11
C ILE A 109 15.58 -10.88 -15.96
N PRO A 110 16.42 -11.29 -14.98
CA PRO A 110 17.77 -10.75 -14.84
C PRO A 110 18.62 -10.96 -16.10
N ALA A 111 19.42 -9.96 -16.48
CA ALA A 111 20.22 -9.98 -17.72
C ALA A 111 21.19 -11.16 -17.85
N GLY A 112 21.64 -11.74 -16.73
CA GLY A 112 22.52 -12.91 -16.70
C GLY A 112 21.80 -14.27 -16.68
N SER A 113 20.48 -14.30 -16.93
CA SER A 113 19.70 -15.55 -16.87
C SER A 113 20.05 -16.49 -18.01
N GLU A 114 20.46 -17.72 -17.68
CA GLU A 114 20.92 -18.71 -18.67
C GLU A 114 19.76 -19.51 -19.32
N ASN A 115 18.59 -19.55 -18.69
CA ASN A 115 17.45 -20.37 -19.11
C ASN A 115 16.23 -19.53 -19.51
N LEU A 116 16.37 -18.70 -20.55
CA LEU A 116 15.34 -17.73 -20.96
C LEU A 116 14.02 -18.41 -21.38
N ASP A 117 14.08 -19.52 -22.12
CA ASP A 117 12.88 -20.23 -22.58
C ASP A 117 12.00 -20.70 -21.42
N LEU A 118 12.62 -21.21 -20.34
CA LEU A 118 11.88 -21.62 -19.14
C LEU A 118 11.34 -20.43 -18.36
N ALA A 119 12.09 -19.32 -18.30
CA ALA A 119 11.61 -18.10 -17.66
C ALA A 119 10.35 -17.56 -18.38
N TYR A 120 10.37 -17.48 -19.71
CA TYR A 120 9.21 -17.09 -20.50
C TYR A 120 8.05 -18.07 -20.37
N ALA A 121 8.31 -19.38 -20.40
CA ALA A 121 7.26 -20.39 -20.20
C ALA A 121 6.60 -20.28 -18.81
N PHE A 122 7.37 -19.94 -17.78
CA PHE A 122 6.84 -19.71 -16.44
C PHE A 122 5.98 -18.44 -16.37
N ILE A 123 6.43 -17.34 -16.99
CA ILE A 123 5.65 -16.10 -17.06
C ILE A 123 4.33 -16.33 -17.83
N ASP A 124 4.39 -16.98 -19.00
CA ASP A 124 3.21 -17.34 -19.80
C ASP A 124 2.20 -18.18 -18.99
N PHE A 125 2.70 -19.17 -18.24
CA PHE A 125 1.86 -20.00 -17.40
C PHE A 125 1.08 -19.18 -16.36
N ASN A 126 1.74 -18.21 -15.71
CA ASN A 126 1.11 -17.34 -14.71
C ASN A 126 0.11 -16.34 -15.32
N TYR A 127 0.25 -16.00 -16.61
CA TYR A 127 -0.64 -15.07 -17.31
C TYR A 127 -1.96 -15.71 -17.76
N ARG A 128 -2.14 -17.01 -17.57
CA ARG A 128 -3.41 -17.69 -17.86
C ARG A 128 -4.44 -17.30 -16.79
N PRO A 129 -5.67 -16.87 -17.14
CA PRO A 129 -6.66 -16.39 -16.17
C PRO A 129 -6.93 -17.35 -15.00
N GLU A 130 -7.06 -18.65 -15.27
CA GLU A 130 -7.25 -19.66 -14.21
C GLU A 130 -6.06 -19.74 -13.25
N ILE A 131 -4.84 -19.62 -13.76
CA ILE A 131 -3.62 -19.67 -12.94
C ILE A 131 -3.48 -18.39 -12.13
N ALA A 132 -3.71 -17.23 -12.75
CA ALA A 132 -3.77 -15.96 -12.04
C ALA A 132 -4.84 -15.97 -10.94
N GLY A 133 -6.01 -16.57 -11.18
CA GLY A 133 -7.04 -16.80 -10.17
C GLY A 133 -6.54 -17.63 -8.98
N LYS A 134 -5.79 -18.72 -9.24
CA LYS A 134 -5.15 -19.51 -8.18
C LYS A 134 -4.12 -18.70 -7.39
N VAL A 135 -3.36 -17.82 -8.06
CA VAL A 135 -2.42 -16.89 -7.40
C VAL A 135 -3.18 -15.90 -6.52
N ILE A 136 -4.28 -15.32 -6.99
CA ILE A 136 -5.15 -14.43 -6.18
C ILE A 136 -5.70 -15.18 -4.96
N ALA A 137 -6.23 -16.39 -5.13
CA ALA A 137 -6.82 -17.18 -4.07
C ALA A 137 -5.81 -17.56 -2.97
N GLY A 138 -4.56 -17.85 -3.36
CA GLY A 138 -3.49 -18.19 -2.41
C GLY A 138 -2.76 -16.99 -1.82
N GLY A 139 -2.51 -15.94 -2.61
CA GLY A 139 -1.70 -14.78 -2.24
C GLY A 139 -2.51 -13.62 -1.64
N GLY A 140 -3.81 -13.53 -1.96
CA GLY A 140 -4.72 -12.52 -1.43
C GLY A 140 -4.60 -11.14 -2.06
N PHE A 141 -3.91 -10.98 -3.19
CA PHE A 141 -3.75 -9.72 -3.91
C PHE A 141 -4.42 -9.78 -5.29
N MET A 142 -4.86 -8.65 -5.83
CA MET A 142 -5.42 -8.57 -7.18
C MET A 142 -4.39 -8.90 -8.26
N SER A 143 -4.85 -9.44 -9.39
CA SER A 143 -4.03 -9.67 -10.58
C SER A 143 -4.38 -8.66 -11.67
N ALA A 144 -3.36 -8.25 -12.44
CA ALA A 144 -3.54 -7.50 -13.68
C ALA A 144 -4.01 -8.38 -14.88
N VAL A 145 -4.10 -9.70 -14.70
CA VAL A 145 -4.57 -10.61 -15.75
C VAL A 145 -6.10 -10.49 -15.89
N GLN A 146 -6.54 -10.06 -17.07
CA GLN A 146 -7.96 -9.91 -17.38
C GLN A 146 -8.70 -11.25 -17.22
N GLY A 147 -9.84 -11.22 -16.51
CA GLY A 147 -10.67 -12.40 -16.23
C GLY A 147 -10.15 -13.30 -15.12
N ALA A 148 -9.05 -12.97 -14.44
CA ALA A 148 -8.53 -13.78 -13.33
C ALA A 148 -9.50 -13.87 -12.15
N THR A 149 -10.26 -12.80 -11.89
CA THR A 149 -11.28 -12.75 -10.82
C THR A 149 -12.48 -13.66 -11.09
N ASP A 150 -12.68 -14.16 -12.31
CA ASP A 150 -13.72 -15.15 -12.61
C ASP A 150 -13.38 -16.54 -12.04
N TYR A 151 -12.13 -16.74 -11.59
CA TYR A 151 -11.60 -18.00 -11.09
C TYR A 151 -11.31 -18.01 -9.59
N ILE A 152 -11.85 -17.04 -8.84
CA ILE A 152 -11.74 -16.98 -7.37
C ILE A 152 -13.10 -17.17 -6.70
N ASP A 153 -13.09 -17.29 -5.37
CA ASP A 153 -14.31 -17.38 -4.58
C ASP A 153 -15.17 -16.10 -4.75
N PRO A 154 -16.49 -16.20 -4.97
CA PRO A 154 -17.36 -15.04 -5.16
C PRO A 154 -17.31 -14.01 -4.02
N ASP A 155 -17.14 -14.45 -2.78
CA ASP A 155 -17.06 -13.54 -1.63
C ASP A 155 -15.72 -12.79 -1.65
N GLN A 156 -14.64 -13.45 -2.09
CA GLN A 156 -13.35 -12.79 -2.30
C GLN A 156 -13.42 -11.76 -3.44
N ALA A 157 -14.07 -12.10 -4.56
CA ALA A 157 -14.28 -11.16 -5.67
C ALA A 157 -15.13 -9.95 -5.24
N ALA A 158 -16.18 -10.18 -4.45
CA ALA A 158 -17.04 -9.12 -3.92
C ALA A 158 -16.25 -8.15 -3.02
N LEU A 159 -15.39 -8.66 -2.13
CA LEU A 159 -14.53 -7.82 -1.28
C LEU A 159 -13.57 -6.94 -2.10
N MET A 160 -12.96 -7.50 -3.15
CA MET A 160 -12.07 -6.73 -4.03
C MET A 160 -12.83 -5.60 -4.74
N ASN A 161 -14.02 -5.88 -5.26
CA ASN A 161 -14.86 -4.90 -5.94
C ASN A 161 -15.48 -3.87 -4.98
N GLU A 162 -15.77 -4.24 -3.72
CA GLU A 162 -16.22 -3.31 -2.67
C GLU A 162 -15.11 -2.29 -2.33
N SER A 163 -13.86 -2.76 -2.23
CA SER A 163 -12.72 -1.88 -1.93
C SER A 163 -12.26 -1.03 -3.12
N PHE A 164 -12.34 -1.57 -4.34
CA PHE A 164 -11.89 -0.93 -5.57
C PHE A 164 -12.95 -1.02 -6.67
N PRO A 165 -14.06 -0.28 -6.52
CA PRO A 165 -14.98 -0.07 -7.65
C PRO A 165 -14.29 0.73 -8.77
N PRO A 166 -14.82 0.75 -10.00
CA PRO A 166 -14.18 1.40 -11.14
C PRO A 166 -13.72 2.84 -10.88
N GLU A 167 -14.53 3.65 -10.20
CA GLU A 167 -14.19 5.02 -9.83
C GLU A 167 -12.99 5.12 -8.87
N ALA A 168 -12.81 4.15 -7.98
CA ALA A 168 -11.65 4.09 -7.10
C ALA A 168 -10.40 3.66 -7.86
N ILE A 169 -10.54 2.75 -8.83
CA ILE A 169 -9.46 2.33 -9.74
C ILE A 169 -8.99 3.50 -10.61
N ASP A 170 -9.94 4.26 -11.17
CA ASP A 170 -9.67 5.44 -12.00
C ASP A 170 -9.02 6.58 -11.21
N ASN A 171 -9.16 6.59 -9.88
CA ASN A 171 -8.59 7.57 -8.97
C ASN A 171 -7.33 7.07 -8.23
N ILE A 172 -6.66 6.02 -8.74
CA ILE A 172 -5.42 5.53 -8.12
C ILE A 172 -4.26 6.50 -8.39
N ASN A 173 -3.55 6.85 -7.31
CA ASN A 173 -2.30 7.58 -7.34
C ASN A 173 -1.13 6.60 -7.49
N TRP A 174 -0.68 6.36 -8.72
CA TRP A 174 0.40 5.42 -9.03
C TRP A 174 1.78 5.97 -8.64
N TYR A 175 2.59 5.17 -7.95
CA TYR A 175 3.95 5.58 -7.58
C TYR A 175 4.77 5.95 -8.82
N PRO A 176 5.38 7.15 -8.85
CA PRO A 176 6.34 7.51 -9.88
C PRO A 176 7.70 6.89 -9.59
N SER A 177 8.58 6.89 -10.59
CA SER A 177 10.01 6.73 -10.33
C SER A 177 10.55 7.96 -9.63
N LEU A 178 11.33 7.76 -8.57
CA LEU A 178 11.94 8.84 -7.81
C LEU A 178 13.41 9.03 -8.23
N THR A 179 13.89 10.26 -8.12
CA THR A 179 15.32 10.53 -8.22
C THR A 179 16.01 10.17 -6.91
N PRO A 180 17.33 9.89 -6.91
CA PRO A 180 18.07 9.62 -5.67
C PRO A 180 17.94 10.76 -4.64
N GLU A 181 17.87 12.01 -5.09
CA GLU A 181 17.69 13.18 -4.21
C GLU A 181 16.33 13.14 -3.48
N LEU A 182 15.25 12.76 -4.16
CA LEU A 182 13.94 12.60 -3.52
C LEU A 182 13.93 11.42 -2.53
N GLU A 183 14.61 10.32 -2.87
CA GLU A 183 14.74 9.17 -1.97
C GLU A 183 15.52 9.53 -0.69
N GLU A 184 16.56 10.36 -0.81
CA GLU A 184 17.30 10.90 0.33
C GLU A 184 16.40 11.80 1.20
N ILE A 185 15.63 12.70 0.60
CA ILE A 185 14.64 13.53 1.33
C ILE A 185 13.65 12.64 2.08
N ASN A 186 13.10 11.62 1.42
CA ASN A 186 12.12 10.72 2.04
C ASN A 186 12.71 10.00 3.25
N SER A 187 13.94 9.48 3.10
CA SER A 187 14.66 8.77 4.17
C SER A 187 14.93 9.69 5.37
N GLU A 188 15.36 10.92 5.11
CA GLU A 188 15.57 11.95 6.14
C GLU A 188 14.28 12.22 6.94
N MET A 189 13.13 12.29 6.27
CA MET A 189 11.84 12.56 6.91
C MET A 189 11.33 11.37 7.72
N GLU A 190 11.54 10.13 7.23
CA GLU A 190 11.26 8.91 8.00
C GLU A 190 12.05 8.87 9.31
N GLU A 191 13.34 9.20 9.26
CA GLU A 191 14.21 9.24 10.45
C GLU A 191 13.77 10.34 11.44
N LYS A 192 13.46 11.53 10.94
CA LYS A 192 12.95 12.63 11.76
C LYS A 192 11.63 12.27 12.46
N LEU A 193 10.70 11.63 11.75
CA LEU A 193 9.44 11.20 12.34
C LEU A 193 9.68 10.15 13.42
N ARG A 194 10.50 9.14 13.14
CA ARG A 194 10.88 8.09 14.10
C ARG A 194 11.45 8.69 15.38
N ALA A 195 12.38 9.65 15.26
CA ALA A 195 12.98 10.32 16.40
C ALA A 195 11.97 11.15 17.20
N ALA A 196 11.08 11.89 16.52
CA ALA A 196 10.13 12.79 17.16
C ALA A 196 9.04 12.05 17.97
N VAL A 197 8.64 10.86 17.52
CA VAL A 197 7.54 10.09 18.12
C VAL A 197 8.01 9.00 19.08
N GLY A 198 9.34 8.86 19.27
CA GLY A 198 9.95 7.89 20.18
C GLY A 198 9.64 6.44 19.80
N ALA A 199 9.68 6.13 18.51
CA ALA A 199 9.50 4.75 18.05
C ALA A 199 10.84 4.05 17.86
N ASP A 200 11.02 2.96 18.60
CA ASP A 200 12.16 2.04 18.47
C ASP A 200 11.99 1.13 17.24
#